data_AF-A0A7X8FSQ2-F1
#
_entry.id   AF-A0A7X8FSQ2-F1
#
_cell.length_a   1.000
_cell.length_b   1.000
_cell.length_c   1.000
_cell.angle_alpha   90.00
_cell.angle_beta   90.00
_cell.angle_gamma   90.00
#
_symmetry.space_group_name_H-M   'P 1'
#
loop_
_entity.id
_entity.type
_entity.pdbx_description
1 polymer ?
#
loop_
_entity_poly.entity_id
_entity_poly.type
_entity_poly.pdbx_seq_one_letter_code
_entity_poly.pdbx_strand_id
1 'polypeptide(L)'
;MKTMHKWLWLILLLFALSACSAAGDDTKTEKTETITEADNTEITEETSDTEKNEPETEEAVTEPKPETAVSHKAVDFFYKDTDWRAFYSGKEAAADDFSIIPQYSDGNRLQIAICGDNPSCDIQVWEVGDQYVAWTVSTEEAWFRKNLLPLDASDYNNGLDDPLVYLKDPIEVGHQWQSGHLHMEIVEVQEKTQEHGARVVVENQTEDEAVRERYTIEEGRWIVKKEVIRGEDITVSELDRYEAEPQVYPVNLYYPNSLDTDGDSFTQVSVQAPFPVNASNREILADLYKNHVPDDGIPVLKAEDTINSLYLNQDGNVYIDLSRSFADMNAGSSGEPLILKAMGFTAADLMKGKEGVILTLDNQLYEGGHVSFEKGQTIPAVPGEQDYIRTMEE
;
A
#
# COMPACT_ATOMS: atom_id res chain seq x y z
N MET A 1 16.44 33.58 -29.49
CA MET A 1 17.74 33.84 -28.82
C MET A 1 17.64 33.17 -27.45
N LYS A 2 18.00 31.88 -27.35
CA LYS A 2 19.33 31.37 -26.91
C LYS A 2 19.81 31.97 -25.59
N THR A 3 19.63 31.21 -24.51
CA THR A 3 20.75 30.81 -23.63
C THR A 3 20.44 29.45 -23.01
N MET A 4 21.13 28.44 -23.55
CA MET A 4 21.32 27.11 -22.98
C MET A 4 22.14 27.22 -21.70
N HIS A 5 21.83 26.45 -20.66
CA HIS A 5 22.81 26.01 -19.67
C HIS A 5 22.74 24.48 -19.61
N LYS A 6 23.75 23.85 -20.21
CA LYS A 6 24.07 22.43 -20.09
C LYS A 6 24.62 22.21 -18.70
N TRP A 7 24.13 21.25 -17.93
CA TRP A 7 24.90 20.64 -16.85
C TRP A 7 25.04 19.14 -17.06
N LEU A 8 26.23 18.71 -16.68
CA LEU A 8 26.97 17.55 -17.13
C LEU A 8 26.54 16.32 -16.32
N TRP A 9 26.51 15.17 -16.98
CA TRP A 9 26.40 13.85 -16.37
C TRP A 9 27.53 13.58 -15.38
N LEU A 10 27.22 12.94 -14.26
CA LEU A 10 28.20 12.16 -13.49
C LEU A 10 27.59 10.80 -13.15
N ILE A 11 27.96 9.79 -13.94
CA ILE A 11 27.77 8.37 -13.65
C ILE A 11 28.80 7.99 -12.59
N LEU A 12 28.36 7.42 -11.46
CA LEU A 12 29.25 6.74 -10.53
C LEU A 12 28.99 5.22 -10.63
N LEU A 13 29.85 4.57 -11.42
CA LEU A 13 30.02 3.12 -11.51
C LEU A 13 30.86 2.66 -10.30
N LEU A 14 30.29 1.86 -9.41
CA LEU A 14 31.04 1.11 -8.40
C LEU A 14 31.10 -0.36 -8.79
N PHE A 15 32.18 -0.70 -9.49
CA PHE A 15 32.68 -2.07 -9.60
C PHE A 15 33.27 -2.49 -8.25
N ALA A 16 32.71 -3.53 -7.64
CA ALA A 16 33.43 -4.34 -6.66
C ALA A 16 33.85 -5.66 -7.32
N LEU A 17 35.05 -5.66 -7.90
CA LEU A 17 35.80 -6.87 -8.18
C LEU A 17 36.39 -7.38 -6.86
N SER A 18 36.06 -8.61 -6.48
CA SER A 18 36.91 -9.42 -5.62
C SER A 18 37.04 -10.80 -6.26
N ALA A 19 38.25 -11.12 -6.68
CA ALA A 19 38.64 -12.41 -7.19
C ALA A 19 39.86 -12.95 -6.41
N CYS A 20 39.82 -14.27 -6.19
CA CYS A 20 40.91 -15.21 -5.87
C CYS A 20 41.46 -15.22 -4.44
N SER A 21 41.75 -16.38 -3.79
CA SER A 21 41.82 -17.79 -4.24
C SER A 21 42.08 -18.73 -3.04
N ALA A 22 41.59 -19.97 -3.10
CA ALA A 22 42.27 -21.22 -2.69
C ALA A 22 41.34 -22.41 -3.03
N ALA A 23 41.52 -23.12 -4.15
CA ALA A 23 42.42 -24.27 -4.35
C ALA A 23 41.95 -25.56 -3.64
N GLY A 24 41.60 -26.58 -4.43
CA GLY A 24 41.30 -27.95 -4.00
C GLY A 24 40.77 -28.80 -5.16
N ASP A 25 41.69 -29.49 -5.81
CA ASP A 25 41.57 -30.34 -7.01
C ASP A 25 40.79 -31.65 -6.78
N ASP A 26 40.50 -32.31 -7.90
CA ASP A 26 40.35 -33.76 -8.13
C ASP A 26 39.04 -34.34 -8.73
N THR A 27 39.02 -34.33 -10.07
CA THR A 27 39.06 -35.49 -10.99
C THR A 27 37.98 -36.62 -10.95
N LYS A 28 37.42 -36.88 -12.15
CA LYS A 28 36.94 -38.17 -12.74
C LYS A 28 35.59 -38.74 -12.21
N THR A 29 34.63 -39.20 -13.01
CA THR A 29 34.76 -40.13 -14.16
C THR A 29 33.48 -40.15 -15.03
N GLU A 30 33.72 -40.18 -16.33
CA GLU A 30 32.97 -40.72 -17.47
C GLU A 30 31.95 -41.85 -17.21
N LYS A 31 30.79 -41.81 -17.90
CA LYS A 31 30.25 -42.98 -18.61
C LYS A 31 29.24 -42.62 -19.71
N THR A 32 29.64 -42.94 -20.92
CA THR A 32 28.91 -43.05 -22.18
C THR A 32 28.01 -44.29 -22.21
N GLU A 33 26.85 -44.23 -22.87
CA GLU A 33 26.23 -45.36 -23.61
C GLU A 33 25.14 -44.89 -24.61
N THR A 34 25.59 -44.50 -25.81
CA THR A 34 25.28 -44.99 -27.16
C THR A 34 24.02 -45.85 -27.48
N ILE A 35 23.17 -45.30 -28.38
CA ILE A 35 22.46 -45.88 -29.59
C ILE A 35 21.33 -46.93 -29.43
N THR A 36 20.15 -46.66 -30.03
CA THR A 36 19.60 -47.41 -31.21
C THR A 36 18.40 -46.75 -31.89
N GLU A 37 18.32 -46.97 -33.20
CA GLU A 37 17.49 -46.36 -34.24
C GLU A 37 16.08 -46.98 -34.40
N ALA A 38 15.22 -46.19 -35.07
CA ALA A 38 14.24 -46.52 -36.13
C ALA A 38 13.14 -47.58 -35.91
N ASP A 39 11.89 -47.23 -36.22
CA ASP A 39 11.30 -47.64 -37.50
C ASP A 39 10.03 -46.81 -37.85
N ASN A 40 9.78 -46.69 -39.14
CA ASN A 40 8.72 -45.94 -39.80
C ASN A 40 7.84 -46.95 -40.54
N THR A 41 6.51 -46.90 -40.44
CA THR A 41 5.66 -47.51 -41.50
C THR A 41 4.26 -46.90 -41.57
N GLU A 42 3.99 -46.36 -42.74
CA GLU A 42 2.72 -45.97 -43.34
C GLU A 42 1.97 -47.21 -43.87
N ILE A 43 0.64 -47.16 -44.05
CA ILE A 43 -0.16 -47.72 -45.18
C ILE A 43 -1.67 -47.57 -44.91
N THR A 44 -2.28 -46.65 -45.66
CA THR A 44 -3.40 -46.74 -46.63
C THR A 44 -4.76 -47.42 -46.34
N GLU A 45 -5.79 -46.72 -46.86
CA GLU A 45 -7.23 -46.94 -47.03
C GLU A 45 -7.68 -48.28 -47.66
N GLU A 46 -8.93 -48.69 -47.37
CA GLU A 46 -9.97 -48.88 -48.42
C GLU A 46 -11.41 -49.05 -47.85
N THR A 47 -12.35 -48.63 -48.68
CA THR A 47 -13.82 -48.49 -48.59
C THR A 47 -14.66 -49.78 -48.65
N SER A 48 -15.91 -49.75 -48.15
CA SER A 48 -17.08 -50.28 -48.90
C SER A 48 -18.44 -49.79 -48.36
N ASP A 49 -19.28 -49.29 -49.27
CA ASP A 49 -20.69 -48.91 -49.12
C ASP A 49 -21.63 -50.07 -48.73
N THR A 50 -22.78 -49.76 -48.10
CA THR A 50 -24.10 -50.16 -48.61
C THR A 50 -25.21 -49.29 -48.01
N GLU A 51 -25.98 -48.67 -48.91
CA GLU A 51 -27.11 -47.77 -48.74
C GLU A 51 -28.45 -48.53 -48.52
N LYS A 52 -29.37 -47.99 -47.70
CA LYS A 52 -30.81 -48.26 -47.80
C LYS A 52 -31.67 -47.10 -47.21
N ASN A 53 -32.36 -46.38 -48.09
CA ASN A 53 -33.41 -45.36 -47.86
C ASN A 53 -34.59 -45.91 -47.01
N GLU A 54 -35.34 -45.18 -46.17
CA GLU A 54 -36.25 -44.00 -46.33
C GLU A 54 -36.92 -43.76 -44.92
N PRO A 55 -37.74 -42.72 -44.61
CA PRO A 55 -37.90 -41.33 -45.08
C PRO A 55 -37.80 -40.27 -43.93
N GLU A 56 -37.97 -39.00 -44.31
CA GLU A 56 -37.88 -37.73 -43.57
C GLU A 56 -38.50 -37.63 -42.16
N THR A 57 -37.80 -36.91 -41.28
CA THR A 57 -38.41 -36.00 -40.30
C THR A 57 -37.48 -34.80 -40.15
N GLU A 58 -37.85 -33.64 -40.70
CA GLU A 58 -37.19 -32.35 -40.40
C GLU A 58 -37.43 -32.02 -38.93
N GLU A 59 -36.50 -32.42 -38.07
CA GLU A 59 -36.35 -31.78 -36.77
C GLU A 59 -35.68 -30.43 -36.99
N ALA A 60 -36.45 -29.36 -36.77
CA ALA A 60 -35.92 -28.02 -36.68
C ALA A 60 -34.83 -28.01 -35.60
N VAL A 61 -33.58 -27.90 -36.04
CA VAL A 61 -32.44 -27.54 -35.18
C VAL A 61 -32.75 -26.14 -34.68
N THR A 62 -33.34 -26.05 -33.48
CA THR A 62 -33.32 -24.82 -32.70
C THR A 62 -31.87 -24.56 -32.37
N GLU A 63 -31.25 -23.64 -33.12
CA GLU A 63 -29.99 -23.02 -32.72
C GLU A 63 -30.12 -22.58 -31.26
N PRO A 64 -29.13 -22.89 -30.40
CA PRO A 64 -29.11 -22.32 -29.07
C PRO A 64 -29.04 -20.81 -29.24
N LYS A 65 -30.12 -20.14 -28.84
CA LYS A 65 -30.17 -18.70 -28.62
C LYS A 65 -28.90 -18.32 -27.87
N PRO A 66 -28.06 -17.39 -28.36
CA PRO A 66 -26.88 -16.98 -27.62
C PRO A 66 -27.36 -16.49 -26.25
N GLU A 67 -26.94 -17.18 -25.19
CA GLU A 67 -26.92 -16.60 -23.86
C GLU A 67 -26.24 -15.26 -24.03
N THR A 68 -26.97 -14.19 -23.71
CA THR A 68 -26.45 -12.82 -23.68
C THR A 68 -25.12 -12.86 -22.95
N ALA A 69 -24.01 -12.71 -23.68
CA ALA A 69 -22.68 -12.63 -23.11
C ALA A 69 -22.72 -11.55 -22.04
N VAL A 70 -22.39 -11.91 -20.81
CA VAL A 70 -22.33 -10.97 -19.70
C VAL A 70 -21.17 -10.03 -20.02
N SER A 71 -21.49 -8.80 -20.41
CA SER A 71 -20.48 -7.77 -20.67
C SER A 71 -20.01 -7.24 -19.32
N HIS A 72 -18.83 -7.68 -18.89
CA HIS A 72 -18.14 -7.15 -17.72
C HIS A 72 -17.53 -5.78 -18.03
N LYS A 73 -17.52 -4.87 -17.05
CA LYS A 73 -16.82 -3.58 -17.16
C LYS A 73 -15.58 -3.55 -16.28
N ALA A 74 -14.55 -2.81 -16.68
CA ALA A 74 -13.32 -2.65 -15.90
C ALA A 74 -13.58 -2.22 -14.45
N VAL A 75 -14.60 -1.38 -14.22
CA VAL A 75 -14.96 -0.87 -12.89
C VAL A 75 -15.43 -1.98 -11.94
N ASP A 76 -16.03 -3.05 -12.46
CA ASP A 76 -16.61 -4.15 -11.67
C ASP A 76 -15.51 -4.97 -10.98
N PHE A 77 -14.28 -4.88 -11.48
CA PHE A 77 -13.11 -5.58 -10.95
C PHE A 77 -12.40 -4.83 -9.82
N PHE A 78 -12.63 -3.53 -9.66
CA PHE A 78 -11.92 -2.75 -8.64
C PHE A 78 -12.47 -3.00 -7.23
N TYR A 79 -11.65 -2.69 -6.22
CA TYR A 79 -12.05 -2.78 -4.82
C TYR A 79 -13.29 -1.94 -4.54
N LYS A 80 -14.18 -2.47 -3.68
CA LYS A 80 -15.26 -1.68 -3.11
C LYS A 80 -14.72 -0.70 -2.08
N ASP A 81 -15.38 0.44 -1.98
CA ASP A 81 -15.12 1.47 -0.97
C ASP A 81 -15.61 1.02 0.41
N THR A 82 -14.86 0.12 1.05
CA THR A 82 -15.15 -0.42 2.38
C THR A 82 -13.85 -0.68 3.13
N ASP A 83 -13.96 -0.90 4.44
CA ASP A 83 -12.86 -1.45 5.22
C ASP A 83 -12.52 -2.87 4.76
N TRP A 84 -11.25 -3.09 4.44
CA TRP A 84 -10.72 -4.43 4.17
C TRP A 84 -9.21 -4.50 4.37
N ARG A 85 -8.69 -5.72 4.46
CA ARG A 85 -7.25 -6.01 4.35
C ARG A 85 -7.05 -7.25 3.49
N ALA A 86 -6.15 -7.15 2.52
CA ALA A 86 -5.76 -8.25 1.66
C ALA A 86 -4.32 -8.66 1.99
N PHE A 87 -4.10 -9.95 2.23
CA PHE A 87 -2.79 -10.52 2.57
C PHE A 87 -2.33 -11.40 1.42
N TYR A 88 -1.11 -11.17 0.96
CA TYR A 88 -0.51 -11.87 -0.17
C TYR A 88 0.67 -12.69 0.32
N SER A 89 0.68 -13.96 -0.08
CA SER A 89 1.82 -14.85 0.16
C SER A 89 2.76 -14.82 -1.05
N GLY A 90 4.05 -14.67 -0.80
CA GLY A 90 5.08 -14.90 -1.80
C GLY A 90 5.28 -16.40 -2.07
N LYS A 91 5.27 -16.76 -3.36
CA LYS A 91 5.51 -18.11 -3.85
C LYS A 91 6.64 -18.09 -4.89
N GLU A 92 7.24 -19.25 -5.09
CA GLU A 92 8.36 -19.46 -6.03
C GLU A 92 9.61 -18.67 -5.64
N ALA A 93 10.25 -17.91 -6.53
CA ALA A 93 11.57 -17.28 -6.34
C ALA A 93 11.61 -16.16 -5.26
N ALA A 94 11.18 -16.47 -4.03
CA ALA A 94 11.19 -15.65 -2.82
C ALA A 94 10.58 -14.25 -2.98
N ALA A 95 9.32 -14.16 -3.45
CA ALA A 95 8.53 -12.97 -3.16
C ALA A 95 8.38 -12.81 -1.65
N ASP A 96 8.46 -11.57 -1.16
CA ASP A 96 8.12 -11.26 0.21
C ASP A 96 6.60 -11.25 0.40
N ASP A 97 6.15 -11.63 1.60
CA ASP A 97 4.75 -11.48 1.99
C ASP A 97 4.43 -9.98 2.16
N PHE A 98 3.22 -9.59 1.79
CA PHE A 98 2.76 -8.22 1.97
C PHE A 98 1.26 -8.14 2.19
N SER A 99 0.82 -6.98 2.65
CA SER A 99 -0.59 -6.66 2.81
C SER A 99 -0.95 -5.40 2.04
N ILE A 100 -2.19 -5.35 1.55
CA ILE A 100 -2.79 -4.17 0.97
C ILE A 100 -3.90 -3.68 1.90
N ILE A 101 -3.84 -2.40 2.27
CA ILE A 101 -4.82 -1.75 3.14
C ILE A 101 -5.36 -0.47 2.48
N PRO A 102 -6.69 -0.28 2.35
CA PRO A 102 -7.29 0.99 1.95
C PRO A 102 -7.15 2.03 3.07
N GLN A 103 -6.70 3.23 2.73
CA GLN A 103 -6.51 4.32 3.69
C GLN A 103 -7.52 5.44 3.55
N TYR A 104 -7.75 5.89 2.31
CA TYR A 104 -8.65 6.99 1.98
C TYR A 104 -9.41 6.68 0.69
N SER A 105 -10.64 7.15 0.61
CA SER A 105 -11.48 7.07 -0.58
C SER A 105 -12.26 8.37 -0.77
N ASP A 106 -12.39 8.79 -2.03
CA ASP A 106 -13.24 9.91 -2.41
C ASP A 106 -13.71 9.73 -3.85
N GLY A 107 -15.03 9.61 -4.03
CA GLY A 107 -15.64 9.36 -5.33
C GLY A 107 -15.07 8.13 -6.03
N ASN A 108 -14.33 8.35 -7.10
CA ASN A 108 -13.73 7.29 -7.92
C ASN A 108 -12.23 7.06 -7.64
N ARG A 109 -11.68 7.67 -6.59
CA ARG A 109 -10.29 7.51 -6.20
C ARG A 109 -10.16 6.73 -4.89
N LEU A 110 -9.18 5.84 -4.84
CA LEU A 110 -8.83 5.02 -3.68
C LEU A 110 -7.33 5.11 -3.43
N GLN A 111 -6.95 5.49 -2.21
CA GLN A 111 -5.59 5.38 -1.72
C GLN A 111 -5.43 4.06 -0.96
N ILE A 112 -4.44 3.27 -1.35
CA ILE A 112 -4.04 2.04 -0.66
C ILE A 112 -2.60 2.14 -0.17
N ALA A 113 -2.31 1.43 0.90
CA ALA A 113 -0.96 1.15 1.37
C ALA A 113 -0.61 -0.30 1.09
N ILE A 114 0.60 -0.54 0.59
CA ILE A 114 1.19 -1.85 0.38
C ILE A 114 2.34 -1.99 1.38
N CYS A 115 2.18 -2.89 2.34
CA CYS A 115 3.09 -3.03 3.48
C CYS A 115 3.64 -4.45 3.53
N GLY A 116 4.96 -4.61 3.39
CA GLY A 116 5.65 -5.87 3.67
C GLY A 116 5.97 -6.04 5.16
N ASP A 117 6.96 -6.88 5.47
CA ASP A 117 7.49 -7.08 6.83
C ASP A 117 8.29 -5.88 7.35
N ASN A 118 8.78 -5.04 6.44
CA ASN A 118 9.44 -3.80 6.80
C ASN A 118 8.41 -2.74 7.20
N PRO A 119 8.75 -1.87 8.17
CA PRO A 119 7.81 -0.88 8.69
C PRO A 119 7.52 0.30 7.72
N SER A 120 8.08 0.29 6.51
CA SER A 120 7.76 1.22 5.43
C SER A 120 6.73 0.60 4.49
N CYS A 121 5.70 1.37 4.15
CA CYS A 121 4.70 0.99 3.16
C CYS A 121 4.80 1.89 1.92
N ASP A 122 4.50 1.30 0.77
CA ASP A 122 4.31 2.04 -0.48
C ASP A 122 2.87 2.51 -0.56
N ILE A 123 2.65 3.76 -0.96
CA ILE A 123 1.30 4.30 -1.15
C ILE A 123 1.00 4.44 -2.62
N GLN A 124 -0.18 3.96 -2.98
CA GLN A 124 -0.71 4.10 -4.32
C GLN A 124 -2.07 4.80 -4.29
N VAL A 125 -2.28 5.72 -5.21
CA VAL A 125 -3.62 6.26 -5.50
C VAL A 125 -4.10 5.71 -6.83
N TRP A 126 -5.23 5.03 -6.78
CA TRP A 126 -5.93 4.45 -7.92
C TRP A 126 -7.14 5.30 -8.28
N GLU A 127 -7.41 5.42 -9.57
CA GLU A 127 -8.58 6.09 -10.13
C GLU A 127 -9.38 5.09 -10.96
N VAL A 128 -10.69 5.06 -10.75
CA VAL A 128 -11.65 4.23 -11.47
C VAL A 128 -12.44 5.13 -12.42
N GLY A 129 -12.11 5.09 -13.70
CA GLY A 129 -12.93 5.72 -14.74
C GLY A 129 -14.10 4.82 -15.15
N ASP A 130 -15.02 5.34 -15.95
CA ASP A 130 -16.17 4.57 -16.47
C ASP A 130 -15.77 3.31 -17.26
N GLN A 131 -14.55 3.31 -17.81
CA GLN A 131 -14.04 2.28 -18.74
C GLN A 131 -12.62 1.83 -18.41
N TYR A 132 -12.04 2.29 -17.29
CA TYR A 132 -10.66 2.00 -16.94
C TYR A 132 -10.42 2.00 -15.45
N VAL A 133 -9.33 1.35 -15.04
CA VAL A 133 -8.75 1.51 -13.71
C VAL A 133 -7.28 1.84 -13.87
N ALA A 134 -6.85 2.94 -13.27
CA ALA A 134 -5.51 3.49 -13.43
C ALA A 134 -4.81 3.78 -12.10
N TRP A 135 -3.51 3.53 -12.06
CA TRP A 135 -2.62 3.97 -10.99
C TRP A 135 -2.09 5.36 -11.33
N THR A 136 -2.32 6.33 -10.45
CA THR A 136 -2.09 7.77 -10.71
C THR A 136 -1.00 8.41 -9.84
N VAL A 137 -0.75 7.86 -8.65
CA VAL A 137 0.27 8.36 -7.71
C VAL A 137 0.98 7.19 -7.07
N SER A 138 2.31 7.20 -7.07
CA SER A 138 3.16 6.34 -6.26
C SER A 138 4.02 7.20 -5.33
N THR A 139 4.16 6.79 -4.08
CA THR A 139 5.21 7.33 -3.20
C THR A 139 5.74 6.23 -2.30
N GLU A 140 7.06 6.19 -2.17
CA GLU A 140 7.77 5.38 -1.18
C GLU A 140 7.67 6.08 0.19
N GLU A 141 7.84 5.30 1.27
CA GLU A 141 7.96 5.77 2.65
C GLU A 141 6.80 6.60 3.23
N ALA A 142 5.55 6.11 3.14
CA ALA A 142 4.47 6.75 3.90
C ALA A 142 4.23 6.05 5.24
N TRP A 143 5.11 6.34 6.18
CA TRP A 143 4.98 5.95 7.59
C TRP A 143 3.73 6.51 8.28
N PHE A 144 3.01 7.41 7.62
CA PHE A 144 1.81 8.06 8.13
C PHE A 144 0.67 8.02 7.10
N ARG A 145 -0.56 7.82 7.57
CA ARG A 145 -1.78 7.94 6.75
C ARG A 145 -2.00 9.40 6.35
N LYS A 146 -1.28 9.91 5.35
CA LYS A 146 -1.55 11.19 4.70
C LYS A 146 -2.62 11.00 3.65
N ASN A 147 -3.65 11.85 3.62
CA ASN A 147 -4.59 11.84 2.51
C ASN A 147 -3.95 12.48 1.27
N LEU A 148 -3.69 11.67 0.25
CA LEU A 148 -3.11 12.04 -1.03
C LEU A 148 -4.17 12.27 -2.12
N LEU A 149 -5.45 11.96 -1.84
CA LEU A 149 -6.54 12.11 -2.80
C LEU A 149 -6.81 13.56 -3.24
N PRO A 150 -6.61 14.61 -2.41
CA PRO A 150 -6.84 15.98 -2.88
C PRO A 150 -5.75 16.51 -3.83
N LEU A 151 -4.65 15.79 -4.01
CA LEU A 151 -3.51 16.23 -4.79
C LEU A 151 -3.62 15.71 -6.23
N ASP A 152 -3.25 16.57 -7.18
CA ASP A 152 -3.18 16.20 -8.60
C ASP A 152 -1.91 15.35 -8.86
N ALA A 153 -1.95 14.48 -9.86
CA ALA A 153 -0.80 13.61 -10.19
C ALA A 153 0.48 14.43 -10.48
N SER A 154 0.34 15.63 -11.05
CA SER A 154 1.46 16.55 -11.32
C SER A 154 2.05 17.21 -10.08
N ASP A 155 1.37 17.18 -8.94
CA ASP A 155 1.84 17.77 -7.68
C ASP A 155 2.84 16.87 -6.94
N TYR A 156 3.08 15.66 -7.46
CA TYR A 156 4.04 14.72 -6.91
C TYR A 156 5.28 14.61 -7.79
N ASN A 157 6.42 14.34 -7.14
CA ASN A 157 7.52 13.63 -7.77
C ASN A 157 7.22 12.12 -7.67
N ASN A 158 6.11 11.68 -8.28
CA ASN A 158 5.45 10.36 -8.09
C ASN A 158 6.16 9.19 -8.80
N GLY A 159 7.30 9.42 -9.46
CA GLY A 159 7.98 8.40 -10.26
C GLY A 159 7.16 7.87 -11.44
N LEU A 160 5.99 8.45 -11.70
CA LEU A 160 5.09 8.11 -12.80
C LEU A 160 5.02 9.30 -13.75
N ASP A 161 5.57 9.14 -14.96
CA ASP A 161 5.50 10.18 -15.99
C ASP A 161 4.05 10.40 -16.49
N ASP A 162 3.22 9.35 -16.47
CA ASP A 162 1.80 9.33 -16.85
C ASP A 162 1.03 8.30 -15.98
N PRO A 163 -0.30 8.43 -15.82
CA PRO A 163 -1.14 7.39 -15.20
C PRO A 163 -0.99 6.04 -15.91
N LEU A 164 -0.84 4.96 -15.13
CA LEU A 164 -0.75 3.61 -15.66
C LEU A 164 -2.11 2.92 -15.61
N VAL A 165 -2.71 2.63 -16.77
CA VAL A 165 -3.99 1.95 -16.91
C VAL A 165 -3.79 0.43 -16.86
N TYR A 166 -4.27 -0.20 -15.79
CA TYR A 166 -4.10 -1.65 -15.55
C TYR A 166 -5.23 -2.51 -16.09
N LEU A 167 -6.43 -1.93 -16.24
CA LEU A 167 -7.58 -2.62 -16.82
C LEU A 167 -8.40 -1.62 -17.62
N LYS A 168 -8.89 -2.04 -18.79
CA LYS A 168 -9.61 -1.17 -19.73
C LYS A 168 -10.65 -1.95 -20.52
N ASP A 169 -11.80 -1.33 -20.75
CA ASP A 169 -12.86 -1.89 -21.61
C ASP A 169 -12.45 -1.88 -23.11
N PRO A 170 -12.94 -2.85 -23.90
CA PRO A 170 -13.76 -4.00 -23.50
C PRO A 170 -12.98 -5.11 -22.77
N ILE A 171 -13.68 -5.80 -21.87
CA ILE A 171 -13.14 -6.98 -21.17
C ILE A 171 -13.25 -8.22 -22.07
N GLU A 172 -12.34 -8.31 -23.04
CA GLU A 172 -12.31 -9.36 -24.06
C GLU A 172 -10.88 -9.81 -24.34
N VAL A 173 -10.68 -11.11 -24.58
CA VAL A 173 -9.36 -11.67 -24.92
C VAL A 173 -8.83 -11.03 -26.21
N GLY A 174 -7.55 -10.63 -26.19
CA GLY A 174 -6.87 -9.92 -27.27
C GLY A 174 -7.09 -8.41 -27.26
N HIS A 175 -7.84 -7.86 -26.29
CA HIS A 175 -7.91 -6.41 -26.12
C HIS A 175 -6.58 -5.85 -25.62
N GLN A 176 -6.02 -4.88 -26.35
CA GLN A 176 -4.68 -4.32 -26.09
C GLN A 176 -4.71 -2.79 -25.96
N TRP A 177 -3.84 -2.25 -25.12
CA TRP A 177 -3.62 -0.80 -24.99
C TRP A 177 -2.19 -0.46 -24.56
N GLN A 178 -1.78 0.77 -24.87
CA GLN A 178 -0.55 1.35 -24.34
C GLN A 178 -0.86 2.05 -23.01
N SER A 179 -0.01 1.84 -22.01
CA SER A 179 -0.09 2.45 -20.69
C SER A 179 1.29 2.94 -20.26
N GLY A 180 1.61 4.21 -20.52
CA GLY A 180 2.97 4.72 -20.36
C GLY A 180 3.95 3.94 -21.24
N HIS A 181 4.98 3.34 -20.64
CA HIS A 181 5.97 2.49 -21.31
C HIS A 181 5.56 0.99 -21.37
N LEU A 182 4.37 0.65 -20.88
CA LEU A 182 3.87 -0.72 -20.83
C LEU A 182 2.90 -0.98 -21.99
N HIS A 183 3.11 -2.11 -22.67
CA HIS A 183 2.10 -2.70 -23.54
C HIS A 183 1.25 -3.67 -22.72
N MET A 184 -0.06 -3.48 -22.70
CA MET A 184 -1.01 -4.27 -21.90
C MET A 184 -1.93 -5.08 -22.81
N GLU A 185 -2.24 -6.33 -22.42
CA GLU A 185 -3.16 -7.22 -23.14
C GLU A 185 -4.02 -8.05 -22.18
N ILE A 186 -5.32 -8.17 -22.47
CA ILE A 186 -6.15 -9.21 -21.85
C ILE A 186 -5.89 -10.53 -22.55
N VAL A 187 -5.25 -11.47 -21.85
CA VAL A 187 -4.90 -12.80 -22.40
C VAL A 187 -5.91 -13.88 -22.02
N GLU A 188 -6.72 -13.64 -20.99
CA GLU A 188 -7.74 -14.58 -20.52
C GLU A 188 -8.91 -13.86 -19.84
N VAL A 189 -10.12 -14.37 -20.04
CA VAL A 189 -11.32 -13.99 -19.30
C VAL A 189 -12.01 -15.27 -18.83
N GLN A 190 -12.25 -15.37 -17.53
CA GLN A 190 -12.93 -16.49 -16.89
C GLN A 190 -14.25 -16.00 -16.31
N GLU A 191 -15.33 -16.72 -16.60
CA GLU A 191 -16.63 -16.41 -16.03
C GLU A 191 -16.69 -16.73 -14.53
N LYS A 192 -17.62 -16.06 -13.85
CA LYS A 192 -17.86 -16.24 -12.42
C LYS A 192 -18.19 -17.70 -12.08
N THR A 193 -17.62 -18.18 -10.98
CA THR A 193 -17.87 -19.52 -10.43
C THR A 193 -18.55 -19.43 -9.06
N GLN A 194 -18.79 -20.58 -8.41
CA GLN A 194 -19.27 -20.60 -7.02
C GLN A 194 -18.19 -20.13 -6.02
N GLU A 195 -16.92 -20.32 -6.34
CA GLU A 195 -15.78 -20.06 -5.46
C GLU A 195 -15.16 -18.68 -5.70
N HIS A 196 -15.26 -18.17 -6.93
CA HIS A 196 -14.58 -16.95 -7.38
C HIS A 196 -15.51 -16.06 -8.21
N GLY A 197 -15.30 -14.74 -8.11
CA GLY A 197 -15.87 -13.78 -9.06
C GLY A 197 -15.40 -14.04 -10.49
N ALA A 198 -15.94 -13.30 -11.47
CA ALA A 198 -15.34 -13.30 -12.81
C ALA A 198 -13.87 -12.87 -12.71
N ARG A 199 -13.00 -13.42 -13.56
CA ARG A 199 -11.57 -13.12 -13.56
C ARG A 199 -11.08 -12.69 -14.93
N VAL A 200 -10.12 -11.77 -14.92
CA VAL A 200 -9.42 -11.30 -16.11
C VAL A 200 -7.93 -11.44 -15.87
N VAL A 201 -7.22 -12.00 -16.85
CA VAL A 201 -5.76 -12.05 -16.82
C VAL A 201 -5.23 -11.01 -17.78
N VAL A 202 -4.49 -10.05 -17.23
CA VAL A 202 -3.81 -9.01 -17.99
C VAL A 202 -2.32 -9.28 -17.98
N GLU A 203 -1.70 -9.32 -19.15
CA GLU A 203 -0.25 -9.38 -19.30
C GLU A 203 0.27 -8.00 -19.67
N ASN A 204 1.40 -7.61 -19.07
CA ASN A 204 2.16 -6.44 -19.47
C ASN A 204 3.56 -6.83 -19.99
N GLN A 205 4.08 -6.01 -20.89
CA GLN A 205 5.45 -6.13 -21.39
C GLN A 205 6.07 -4.73 -21.51
N THR A 206 7.31 -4.59 -21.05
CA THR A 206 8.14 -3.39 -21.28
C THR A 206 8.72 -3.39 -22.69
N GLU A 207 9.05 -2.22 -23.25
CA GLU A 207 9.67 -2.11 -24.58
C GLU A 207 10.96 -2.93 -24.76
N ASP A 208 11.74 -3.14 -23.69
CA ASP A 208 12.99 -3.92 -23.72
C ASP A 208 12.77 -5.45 -23.59
N GLU A 209 11.52 -5.92 -23.50
CA GLU A 209 11.07 -7.33 -23.40
C GLU A 209 11.71 -8.18 -22.27
N ALA A 210 12.57 -7.59 -21.42
CA ALA A 210 13.35 -8.31 -20.41
C ALA A 210 12.51 -8.78 -19.21
N VAL A 211 11.39 -8.11 -18.94
CA VAL A 211 10.49 -8.42 -17.83
C VAL A 211 9.05 -8.39 -18.34
N ARG A 212 8.31 -9.44 -18.00
CA ARG A 212 6.87 -9.56 -18.25
C ARG A 212 6.18 -9.72 -16.92
N GLU A 213 5.07 -9.01 -16.71
CA GLU A 213 4.22 -9.23 -15.55
C GLU A 213 2.84 -9.71 -15.99
N ARG A 214 2.24 -10.57 -15.16
CA ARG A 214 0.88 -11.06 -15.36
C ARG A 214 0.06 -10.83 -14.11
N TYR A 215 -1.13 -10.27 -14.30
CA TYR A 215 -2.07 -9.90 -13.26
C TYR A 215 -3.34 -10.71 -13.44
N THR A 216 -3.71 -11.53 -12.45
CA THR A 216 -5.07 -12.09 -12.37
C THR A 216 -5.90 -11.16 -11.50
N ILE A 217 -6.97 -10.61 -12.09
CA ILE A 217 -7.86 -9.63 -11.48
C ILE A 217 -9.23 -10.27 -11.29
N GLU A 218 -9.80 -10.20 -10.09
CA GLU A 218 -11.10 -10.80 -9.74
C GLU A 218 -12.14 -9.72 -9.42
N GLU A 219 -13.36 -9.94 -9.89
CA GLU A 219 -14.53 -9.07 -9.65
C GLU A 219 -14.66 -8.69 -8.16
N GLY A 220 -14.62 -7.39 -7.86
CA GLY A 220 -14.72 -6.82 -6.52
C GLY A 220 -13.53 -7.05 -5.57
N ARG A 221 -12.44 -7.70 -6.04
CA ARG A 221 -11.24 -7.99 -5.24
C ARG A 221 -9.93 -7.50 -5.86
N TRP A 222 -10.00 -6.89 -7.04
CA TRP A 222 -8.84 -6.38 -7.78
C TRP A 222 -7.80 -7.47 -8.05
N ILE A 223 -6.50 -7.15 -8.01
CA ILE A 223 -5.41 -8.09 -8.32
C ILE A 223 -5.34 -9.18 -7.24
N VAL A 224 -5.71 -10.42 -7.58
CA VAL A 224 -5.62 -11.59 -6.69
C VAL A 224 -4.35 -12.41 -6.90
N LYS A 225 -3.66 -12.21 -8.03
CA LYS A 225 -2.36 -12.83 -8.32
C LYS A 225 -1.51 -11.90 -9.18
N LYS A 226 -0.22 -11.78 -8.84
CA LYS A 226 0.81 -11.13 -9.64
C LYS A 226 1.92 -12.13 -9.93
N GLU A 227 2.35 -12.22 -11.17
CA GLU A 227 3.50 -13.01 -11.61
C GLU A 227 4.50 -12.05 -12.26
N VAL A 228 5.76 -12.08 -11.84
CA VAL A 228 6.87 -11.35 -12.46
C VAL A 228 7.79 -12.38 -13.09
N ILE A 229 7.92 -12.32 -14.40
CA ILE A 229 8.61 -13.32 -15.23
C ILE A 229 9.88 -12.66 -15.78
N ARG A 230 11.03 -13.24 -15.44
CA ARG A 230 12.38 -12.79 -15.84
C ARG A 230 13.17 -13.96 -16.40
N GLY A 231 13.04 -14.22 -17.70
CA GLY A 231 13.61 -15.42 -18.31
C GLY A 231 12.97 -16.70 -17.75
N GLU A 232 13.76 -17.55 -17.10
CA GLU A 232 13.27 -18.77 -16.42
C GLU A 232 12.81 -18.51 -14.98
N ASP A 233 13.17 -17.36 -14.39
CA ASP A 233 12.80 -17.02 -13.02
C ASP A 233 11.37 -16.44 -13.00
N ILE A 234 10.53 -17.02 -12.14
CA ILE A 234 9.17 -16.56 -11.90
C ILE A 234 9.01 -16.26 -10.41
N THR A 235 8.58 -15.05 -10.11
CA THR A 235 8.18 -14.63 -8.78
C THR A 235 6.66 -14.51 -8.77
N VAL A 236 5.99 -15.17 -7.82
CA VAL A 236 4.53 -15.16 -7.73
C VAL A 236 4.12 -14.57 -6.38
N SER A 237 3.15 -13.65 -6.41
CA SER A 237 2.44 -13.19 -5.23
C SER A 237 0.96 -13.48 -5.41
N GLU A 238 0.34 -14.16 -4.46
CA GLU A 238 -1.05 -14.59 -4.55
C GLU A 238 -1.81 -14.23 -3.29
N LEU A 239 -3.05 -13.79 -3.45
CA LEU A 239 -3.95 -13.47 -2.35
C LEU A 239 -4.19 -14.73 -1.51
N ASP A 240 -3.63 -14.72 -0.30
CA ASP A 240 -3.83 -15.79 0.68
C ASP A 240 -5.15 -15.58 1.43
N ARG A 241 -5.41 -14.33 1.83
CA ARG A 241 -6.52 -14.02 2.74
C ARG A 241 -7.07 -12.61 2.54
N TYR A 242 -8.37 -12.48 2.77
CA TYR A 242 -9.10 -11.22 2.74
C TYR A 242 -9.92 -11.06 4.03
N GLU A 243 -9.79 -9.93 4.71
CA GLU A 243 -10.56 -9.55 5.89
C GLU A 243 -11.41 -8.32 5.60
N ALA A 244 -12.66 -8.31 6.07
CA ALA A 244 -13.55 -7.16 5.96
C ALA A 244 -13.57 -6.35 7.27
N GLU A 245 -12.39 -5.93 7.72
CA GLU A 245 -12.18 -5.21 8.97
C GLU A 245 -11.19 -4.06 8.78
N PRO A 246 -11.31 -2.97 9.55
CA PRO A 246 -10.37 -1.87 9.50
C PRO A 246 -9.00 -2.32 10.00
N GLN A 247 -7.96 -1.62 9.55
CA GLN A 247 -6.63 -1.85 10.07
C GLN A 247 -6.54 -1.39 11.53
N VAL A 248 -5.95 -2.22 12.39
CA VAL A 248 -5.69 -1.89 13.80
C VAL A 248 -4.19 -1.65 13.99
N TYR A 249 -3.84 -0.56 14.65
CA TYR A 249 -2.47 -0.23 15.00
C TYR A 249 -2.33 0.18 16.47
N PRO A 250 -1.17 -0.11 17.09
CA PRO A 250 -0.86 0.45 18.39
C PRO A 250 -0.61 1.96 18.27
N VAL A 251 -1.28 2.73 19.11
CA VAL A 251 -1.04 4.16 19.33
C VAL A 251 -0.47 4.33 20.72
N ASN A 252 0.75 4.87 20.82
CA ASN A 252 1.38 5.11 22.10
C ASN A 252 1.04 6.51 22.61
N LEU A 253 0.30 6.57 23.71
CA LEU A 253 -0.09 7.79 24.40
C LEU A 253 0.87 8.04 25.56
N TYR A 254 1.40 9.25 25.67
CA TYR A 254 2.26 9.64 26.78
C TYR A 254 1.45 10.50 27.75
N TYR A 255 1.47 10.15 29.03
CA TYR A 255 0.84 10.92 30.10
C TYR A 255 1.88 11.34 31.13
N PRO A 256 1.97 12.62 31.51
CA PRO A 256 2.80 13.00 32.66
C PRO A 256 2.34 12.25 33.91
N ASN A 257 3.25 11.87 34.78
CA ASN A 257 2.92 11.26 36.06
C ASN A 257 3.76 11.90 37.18
N SER A 258 3.44 11.56 38.43
CA SER A 258 4.10 12.11 39.63
C SER A 258 5.01 11.10 40.32
N LEU A 259 5.70 10.26 39.56
CA LEU A 259 6.70 9.35 40.13
C LEU A 259 7.85 10.17 40.73
N ASP A 260 8.34 9.74 41.90
CA ASP A 260 9.47 10.34 42.60
C ASP A 260 10.77 9.94 41.89
N THR A 261 11.08 10.66 40.81
CA THR A 261 12.27 10.47 39.97
C THR A 261 13.07 11.77 39.87
N ASP A 262 14.38 11.66 39.64
CA ASP A 262 15.28 12.82 39.49
C ASP A 262 15.03 13.66 38.22
N GLY A 263 14.05 13.28 37.39
CA GLY A 263 13.69 13.92 36.11
C GLY A 263 12.19 13.88 35.81
N ASP A 264 11.82 14.38 34.63
CA ASP A 264 10.44 14.39 34.15
C ASP A 264 9.97 12.94 33.94
N SER A 265 8.74 12.62 34.34
CA SER A 265 8.25 11.26 34.31
C SER A 265 6.93 11.12 33.55
N PHE A 266 6.86 10.11 32.70
CA PHE A 266 5.72 9.83 31.84
C PHE A 266 5.34 8.34 31.92
N THR A 267 4.03 8.08 31.86
CA THR A 267 3.47 6.76 31.62
C THR A 267 3.11 6.67 30.14
N GLN A 268 3.67 5.70 29.42
CA GLN A 268 3.32 5.40 28.04
C GLN A 268 2.25 4.29 28.05
N VAL A 269 1.09 4.54 27.45
CA VAL A 269 0.00 3.58 27.27
C VAL A 269 -0.10 3.24 25.80
N SER A 270 0.09 1.97 25.43
CA SER A 270 -0.09 1.51 24.05
C SER A 270 -1.51 0.99 23.87
N VAL A 271 -2.30 1.64 23.02
CA VAL A 271 -3.70 1.30 22.76
C VAL A 271 -3.89 0.81 21.33
N GLN A 272 -4.53 -0.34 21.15
CA GLN A 272 -4.88 -0.85 19.82
C GLN A 272 -6.09 -0.08 19.25
N ALA A 273 -5.84 0.80 18.29
CA ALA A 273 -6.85 1.66 17.70
C ALA A 273 -7.21 1.22 16.27
N PRO A 274 -8.51 1.11 15.91
CA PRO A 274 -8.93 0.87 14.55
C PRO A 274 -8.83 2.15 13.70
N PHE A 275 -8.31 2.00 12.49
CA PHE A 275 -8.20 3.04 11.47
C PHE A 275 -9.01 2.63 10.22
N PRO A 276 -10.34 2.82 10.25
CA PRO A 276 -11.18 2.61 9.08
C PRO A 276 -10.78 3.51 7.90
N VAL A 277 -11.26 3.21 6.70
CA VAL A 277 -11.10 4.08 5.52
C VAL A 277 -11.62 5.48 5.86
N ASN A 278 -10.85 6.51 5.49
CA ASN A 278 -11.11 7.91 5.82
C ASN A 278 -11.04 8.26 7.32
N ALA A 279 -10.47 7.38 8.16
CA ALA A 279 -10.20 7.68 9.56
C ALA A 279 -9.40 8.98 9.72
N SER A 280 -9.82 9.80 10.68
CA SER A 280 -9.15 11.06 11.00
C SER A 280 -8.16 10.87 12.14
N ASN A 281 -6.85 10.97 11.87
CA ASN A 281 -5.80 10.85 12.89
C ASN A 281 -6.02 11.80 14.07
N ARG A 282 -6.50 13.03 13.80
CA ARG A 282 -6.80 14.02 14.85
C ARG A 282 -7.97 13.60 15.75
N GLU A 283 -9.00 12.96 15.20
CA GLU A 283 -10.17 12.52 15.97
C GLU A 283 -9.85 11.27 16.77
N ILE A 284 -9.15 10.30 16.18
CA ILE A 284 -8.65 9.10 16.88
C ILE A 284 -7.76 9.51 18.05
N LEU A 285 -6.76 10.38 17.81
CA LEU A 285 -5.85 10.81 18.89
C LEU A 285 -6.61 11.54 20.01
N ALA A 286 -7.55 12.43 19.65
CA ALA A 286 -8.34 13.16 20.64
C ALA A 286 -9.22 12.23 21.49
N ASP A 287 -9.83 11.21 20.88
CA ASP A 287 -10.66 10.23 21.58
C ASP A 287 -9.82 9.36 22.51
N LEU A 288 -8.70 8.82 22.02
CA LEU A 288 -7.79 7.98 22.78
C LEU A 288 -7.27 8.68 24.04
N TYR A 289 -6.83 9.94 23.89
CA TYR A 289 -6.32 10.72 25.02
C TYR A 289 -7.36 10.99 26.12
N LYS A 290 -8.64 11.01 25.76
CA LYS A 290 -9.74 11.26 26.70
C LYS A 290 -10.22 9.98 27.38
N ASN A 291 -10.05 8.83 26.74
CA ASN A 291 -10.62 7.57 27.19
C ASN A 291 -9.61 6.62 27.85
N HIS A 292 -8.30 6.81 27.62
CA HIS A 292 -7.24 5.91 28.09
C HIS A 292 -6.27 6.57 29.05
N VAL A 293 -6.78 7.44 29.95
CA VAL A 293 -5.95 8.08 30.98
C VAL A 293 -5.65 7.05 32.08
N PRO A 294 -4.36 6.74 32.35
CA PRO A 294 -4.01 5.79 33.39
C PRO A 294 -4.24 6.38 34.80
N ASP A 295 -4.47 5.52 35.79
CA ASP A 295 -4.82 5.92 37.17
C ASP A 295 -3.85 6.92 37.82
N ASP A 296 -2.56 6.85 37.47
CA ASP A 296 -1.50 7.72 37.96
C ASP A 296 -1.04 8.77 36.93
N GLY A 297 -1.68 8.82 35.77
CA GLY A 297 -1.44 9.79 34.72
C GLY A 297 -2.20 11.09 34.93
N ILE A 298 -1.57 12.19 34.53
CA ILE A 298 -2.20 13.50 34.43
C ILE A 298 -2.85 13.57 33.03
N PRO A 299 -4.16 13.87 32.92
CA PRO A 299 -4.82 14.05 31.63
C PRO A 299 -4.14 15.11 30.77
N VAL A 300 -3.89 14.79 29.50
CA VAL A 300 -3.27 15.72 28.54
C VAL A 300 -4.34 16.54 27.81
N LEU A 301 -5.42 15.91 27.35
CA LEU A 301 -6.57 16.59 26.76
C LEU A 301 -7.77 16.52 27.72
N LYS A 302 -8.47 17.66 27.88
CA LYS A 302 -9.75 17.75 28.56
C LYS A 302 -10.90 17.47 27.60
N ALA A 303 -12.11 17.30 28.16
CA ALA A 303 -13.30 16.98 27.37
C ALA A 303 -13.57 18.01 26.26
N GLU A 304 -13.41 19.30 26.57
CA GLU A 304 -13.64 20.43 25.67
C GLU A 304 -12.52 20.66 24.64
N ASP A 305 -11.35 20.05 24.82
CA ASP A 305 -10.21 20.27 23.94
C ASP A 305 -10.40 19.55 22.60
N THR A 306 -10.03 20.20 21.50
CA THR A 306 -10.08 19.64 20.15
C THR A 306 -8.72 19.72 19.48
N ILE A 307 -8.42 18.73 18.64
CA ILE A 307 -7.31 18.78 17.69
C ILE A 307 -7.88 19.29 16.37
N ASN A 308 -7.56 20.53 16.02
CA ASN A 308 -8.03 21.20 14.81
C ASN A 308 -7.30 20.66 13.57
N SER A 309 -5.98 20.45 13.67
CA SER A 309 -5.17 19.85 12.61
C SER A 309 -4.02 19.04 13.17
N LEU A 310 -3.60 18.01 12.43
CA LEU A 310 -2.46 17.15 12.74
C LEU A 310 -1.86 16.63 11.44
N TYR A 311 -0.60 16.97 11.14
CA TYR A 311 0.08 16.51 9.93
C TYR A 311 1.60 16.52 10.07
N LEU A 312 2.29 15.64 9.34
CA LEU A 312 3.73 15.70 9.14
C LEU A 312 4.03 16.58 7.93
N ASN A 313 4.90 17.57 8.09
CA ASN A 313 5.31 18.45 7.00
C ASN A 313 6.61 17.95 6.32
N GLN A 314 6.91 18.50 5.14
CA GLN A 314 8.13 18.16 4.38
C GLN A 314 9.44 18.54 5.10
N ASP A 315 9.38 19.44 6.08
CA ASP A 315 10.52 19.80 6.93
C ASP A 315 10.79 18.78 8.05
N GLY A 316 10.04 17.68 8.11
CA GLY A 316 10.20 16.61 9.10
C GLY A 316 9.56 16.89 10.46
N ASN A 317 8.95 18.07 10.65
CA ASN A 317 8.22 18.42 11.87
C ASN A 317 6.76 18.00 11.77
N VAL A 318 6.21 17.57 12.90
CA VAL A 318 4.77 17.40 13.07
C VAL A 318 4.16 18.73 13.45
N TYR A 319 3.10 19.11 12.76
CA TYR A 319 2.30 20.26 13.08
C TYR A 319 1.01 19.79 13.73
N ILE A 320 0.74 20.32 14.92
CA ILE A 320 -0.51 20.08 15.63
C ILE A 320 -1.12 21.42 16.04
N ASP A 321 -2.38 21.63 15.65
CA ASP A 321 -3.17 22.78 16.07
C ASP A 321 -4.27 22.31 17.00
N LEU A 322 -4.36 22.93 18.18
CA LEU A 322 -5.34 22.60 19.22
C LEU A 322 -6.31 23.77 19.42
N SER A 323 -7.46 23.51 20.02
CA SER A 323 -8.35 24.59 20.48
C SER A 323 -7.69 25.45 21.55
N ARG A 324 -8.07 26.73 21.64
CA ARG A 324 -7.56 27.64 22.70
C ARG A 324 -7.76 27.10 24.12
N SER A 325 -8.81 26.32 24.36
CA SER A 325 -9.12 25.70 25.67
C SER A 325 -8.01 24.80 26.22
N PHE A 326 -7.12 24.31 25.35
CA PHE A 326 -5.98 23.48 25.75
C PHE A 326 -5.02 24.27 26.65
N ALA A 327 -4.83 25.57 26.38
CA ALA A 327 -4.02 26.44 27.23
C ALA A 327 -4.64 26.74 28.60
N ASP A 328 -5.96 26.54 28.75
CA ASP A 328 -6.68 26.69 30.01
C ASP A 328 -6.48 25.46 30.92
N MET A 329 -5.23 24.99 31.02
CA MET A 329 -4.82 23.90 31.88
C MET A 329 -4.42 24.45 33.26
N ASN A 330 -4.97 23.88 34.33
CA ASN A 330 -4.58 24.23 35.69
C ASN A 330 -3.38 23.38 36.15
N ALA A 331 -2.29 23.42 35.38
CA ALA A 331 -1.13 22.55 35.56
C ALA A 331 0.06 23.23 36.28
N GLY A 332 0.02 24.57 36.42
CA GLY A 332 1.11 25.33 37.02
C GLY A 332 2.39 25.34 36.17
N SER A 333 3.41 26.08 36.63
CA SER A 333 4.65 26.28 35.86
C SER A 333 5.51 25.02 35.68
N SER A 334 5.28 23.99 36.49
CA SER A 334 5.96 22.70 36.36
C SER A 334 5.16 21.68 35.56
N GLY A 335 3.82 21.73 35.58
CA GLY A 335 2.98 20.75 34.88
C GLY A 335 2.73 21.09 33.42
N GLU A 336 2.57 22.36 33.07
CA GLU A 336 2.31 22.79 31.68
C GLU A 336 3.40 22.33 30.70
N PRO A 337 4.71 22.46 30.99
CA PRO A 337 5.76 21.90 30.12
C PRO A 337 5.66 20.39 29.92
N LEU A 338 5.24 19.63 30.94
CA LEU A 338 5.09 18.17 30.86
C LEU A 338 3.92 17.78 29.95
N ILE A 339 2.79 18.46 30.07
CA ILE A 339 1.62 18.23 29.20
C ILE A 339 1.98 18.53 27.75
N LEU A 340 2.73 19.60 27.49
CA LEU A 340 3.22 19.93 26.16
C LEU A 340 4.17 18.86 25.61
N LYS A 341 5.14 18.39 26.41
CA LYS A 341 6.04 17.28 26.03
C LYS A 341 5.27 16.00 25.71
N ALA A 342 4.31 15.62 26.56
CA ALA A 342 3.46 14.44 26.37
C ALA A 342 2.69 14.48 25.03
N MET A 343 2.07 15.63 24.73
CA MET A 343 1.43 15.87 23.43
C MET A 343 2.45 15.77 22.28
N GLY A 344 3.63 16.37 22.45
CA GLY A 344 4.73 16.30 21.48
C GLY A 344 5.16 14.87 21.17
N PHE A 345 5.51 14.07 22.18
CA PHE A 345 5.92 12.67 22.00
C PHE A 345 4.84 11.85 21.31
N THR A 346 3.58 12.02 21.72
CA THR A 346 2.47 11.27 21.15
C THR A 346 2.20 11.66 19.70
N ALA A 347 2.17 12.96 19.39
CA ALA A 347 1.95 13.44 18.03
C ALA A 347 3.11 13.05 17.11
N ALA A 348 4.36 13.15 17.59
CA ALA A 348 5.55 12.73 16.87
C ALA A 348 5.55 11.22 16.60
N ASP A 349 5.25 10.38 17.59
CA ASP A 349 5.22 8.93 17.41
C ASP A 349 4.09 8.49 16.48
N LEU A 350 2.89 9.05 16.63
CA LEU A 350 1.75 8.74 15.75
C LEU A 350 2.04 9.13 14.30
N MET A 351 2.65 10.29 14.09
CA MET A 351 2.93 10.82 12.74
C MET A 351 4.32 10.45 12.22
N LYS A 352 5.10 9.69 13.00
CA LYS A 352 6.50 9.30 12.72
C LYS A 352 7.40 10.49 12.38
N GLY A 353 7.17 11.63 13.04
CA GLY A 353 7.98 12.82 12.92
C GLY A 353 9.33 12.67 13.63
N LYS A 354 10.40 13.15 13.00
CA LYS A 354 11.78 12.95 13.47
C LYS A 354 12.43 14.22 14.02
N GLU A 355 12.01 15.40 13.54
CA GLU A 355 12.66 16.67 13.89
C GLU A 355 12.07 17.30 15.16
N GLY A 356 10.74 17.28 15.30
CA GLY A 356 10.05 17.89 16.43
C GLY A 356 8.57 18.11 16.17
N VAL A 357 7.90 18.72 17.13
CA VAL A 357 6.48 19.09 17.04
C VAL A 357 6.30 20.60 17.17
N ILE A 358 5.65 21.20 16.20
CA ILE A 358 5.20 22.60 16.21
C ILE A 358 3.74 22.60 16.66
N LEU A 359 3.50 23.18 17.84
CA LEU A 359 2.17 23.24 18.45
C LEU A 359 1.62 24.67 18.39
N THR A 360 0.40 24.81 17.89
CA THR A 360 -0.35 26.06 17.80
C THR A 360 -1.72 25.95 18.45
N LEU A 361 -2.33 27.11 18.74
CA LEU A 361 -3.70 27.21 19.26
C LEU A 361 -4.54 28.07 18.32
N ASP A 362 -5.60 27.49 17.74
CA ASP A 362 -6.47 28.15 16.76
C ASP A 362 -5.67 28.90 15.67
N ASN A 363 -4.65 28.23 15.13
CA ASN A 363 -3.68 28.73 14.14
C ASN A 363 -2.82 29.93 14.60
N GLN A 364 -2.69 30.14 15.91
CA GLN A 364 -1.79 31.13 16.52
C GLN A 364 -0.68 30.45 17.32
N LEU A 365 0.42 31.18 17.57
CA LEU A 365 1.49 30.68 18.43
C LEU A 365 0.93 30.24 19.79
N TYR A 366 1.48 29.16 20.34
CA TYR A 366 1.10 28.70 21.66
C TYR A 366 1.43 29.77 22.70
N GLU A 367 0.41 30.14 23.48
CA GLU A 367 0.50 31.04 24.62
C GLU A 367 -0.38 30.50 25.73
N GLY A 368 0.24 29.85 26.72
CA GLY A 368 -0.40 29.36 27.93
C GLY A 368 -0.07 30.21 29.16
N GLY A 369 -0.37 29.68 30.34
CA GLY A 369 -0.21 30.39 31.61
C GLY A 369 1.25 30.60 32.02
N HIS A 370 2.12 29.68 31.64
CA HIS A 370 3.53 29.64 32.04
C HIS A 370 4.49 29.41 30.88
N VAL A 371 4.01 28.93 29.73
CA VAL A 371 4.81 28.71 28.53
C VAL A 371 4.27 29.55 27.37
N SER A 372 5.17 30.12 26.59
CA SER A 372 4.85 30.78 25.32
C SER A 372 5.93 30.38 24.32
N PHE A 373 5.52 30.04 23.11
CA PHE A 373 6.44 29.59 22.06
C PHE A 373 6.82 30.71 21.10
N GLU A 374 8.09 30.75 20.74
CA GLU A 374 8.57 31.53 19.62
C GLU A 374 8.22 30.84 18.29
N LYS A 375 8.18 31.63 17.20
CA LYS A 375 7.92 31.08 15.87
C LYS A 375 8.97 30.03 15.50
N GLY A 376 8.51 28.82 15.18
CA GLY A 376 9.37 27.70 14.79
C GLY A 376 10.03 26.98 15.96
N GLN A 377 9.72 27.37 17.21
CA GLN A 377 10.10 26.58 18.37
C GLN A 377 9.39 25.23 18.33
N THR A 378 10.14 24.15 18.59
CA THR A 378 9.64 22.78 18.57
C THR A 378 9.64 22.17 19.96
N ILE A 379 8.67 21.30 20.19
CA ILE A 379 8.70 20.29 21.26
C ILE A 379 9.50 19.09 20.74
N PRO A 380 10.35 18.43 21.55
CA PRO A 380 11.10 17.26 21.10
C PRO A 380 10.20 16.12 20.58
N ALA A 381 10.64 15.44 19.52
CA ALA A 381 9.90 14.33 18.90
C ALA A 381 9.98 13.02 19.70
N VAL A 382 11.01 12.86 20.53
CA VAL A 382 11.23 11.65 21.34
C VAL A 382 11.64 12.03 22.76
N PRO A 383 11.35 11.17 23.76
CA PRO A 383 11.87 11.34 25.11
C PRO A 383 13.40 11.43 25.13
N GLY A 384 13.93 12.36 25.94
CA GLY A 384 15.37 12.52 26.16
C GLY A 384 15.91 11.65 27.30
N GLU A 385 17.22 11.66 27.52
CA GLU A 385 17.88 10.86 28.58
C GLU A 385 17.40 11.19 30.00
N GLN A 386 16.83 12.38 30.21
CA GLN A 386 16.32 12.85 31.49
C GLN A 386 14.83 12.53 31.70
N ASP A 387 14.14 12.04 30.67
CA ASP A 387 12.72 11.71 30.73
C ASP A 387 12.58 10.21 31.09
N TYR A 388 11.95 9.90 32.23
CA TYR A 388 11.65 8.54 32.64
C TYR A 388 10.33 8.08 32.01
N ILE A 389 10.38 6.97 31.26
CA ILE A 389 9.20 6.38 30.60
C ILE A 389 8.85 5.04 31.25
N ARG A 390 7.64 4.96 31.83
CA ARG A 390 7.04 3.69 32.27
C ARG A 390 6.03 3.21 31.23
N THR A 391 6.28 2.08 30.58
CA THR A 391 5.35 1.53 29.57
C THR A 391 4.30 0.61 30.18
N MET A 392 3.07 0.73 29.68
CA MET A 392 1.93 -0.14 29.98
C MET A 392 1.27 -0.56 28.66
N GLU A 393 0.89 -1.83 28.59
CA GLU A 393 0.09 -2.37 27.49
C GLU A 393 -1.36 -2.49 27.97
N GLU A 394 -2.30 -2.04 27.15
CA GLU A 394 -3.75 -2.11 27.45
C GLU A 394 -4.51 -3.00 26.47
#